data_AF-A0A850LLH6-F1
#
_entry.id   AF-A0A850LLH6-F1
#
_cell.length_a   1.000
_cell.length_b   1.000
_cell.length_c   1.000
_cell.angle_alpha   90.00
_cell.angle_beta   90.00
_cell.angle_gamma   90.00
#
_symmetry.space_group_name_H-M   'P 1'
#
loop_
_entity.id
_entity.type
_entity.pdbx_description
1 polymer ?
#
loop_
_entity_poly.entity_id
_entity_poly.type
_entity_poly.pdbx_seq_one_letter_code
_entity_poly.pdbx_strand_id
1 'polypeptide(L)'
;MPDEDKFQGRIHGERPEPKDPENLWWRLLHMILIAIMINLAQTILAVVTVVQFIIMAVSKSQPNERLADFGTDLGIWIAKAARFQTAASNVKPWPWTDLD
;
A
#
# COMPACT_ATOMS: atom_id res chain seq x y z
N MET A 1 24.83 30.45 10.58
CA MET A 1 23.89 29.44 11.08
C MET A 1 22.94 29.02 9.95
N PRO A 2 23.37 28.24 8.94
CA PRO A 2 22.53 27.85 7.79
C PRO A 2 21.98 26.41 7.87
N ASP A 3 22.39 25.63 8.87
CA ASP A 3 22.10 24.20 8.93
C ASP A 3 20.78 23.89 9.64
N GLU A 4 20.29 24.77 10.53
CA GLU A 4 19.07 24.55 11.32
C GLU A 4 17.77 24.60 10.49
N ASP A 5 17.72 25.43 9.44
CA ASP A 5 16.56 25.58 8.55
C ASP A 5 16.25 24.30 7.76
N LYS A 6 17.30 23.55 7.37
CA LYS A 6 17.14 22.27 6.65
C LYS A 6 16.64 21.14 7.54
N PHE A 7 16.92 21.19 8.84
CA PHE A 7 16.40 20.20 9.79
C PHE A 7 14.91 20.45 10.10
N GLN A 8 14.49 21.70 10.26
CA GLN A 8 13.08 22.04 10.53
C GLN A 8 12.13 21.62 9.41
N GLY A 9 12.53 21.77 8.14
CA GLY A 9 11.70 21.37 6.99
C GLY A 9 11.43 19.86 6.88
N ARG A 10 12.28 19.00 7.47
CA ARG A 10 12.07 17.54 7.50
C ARG A 10 11.15 17.09 8.63
N ILE A 11 11.03 17.89 9.69
CA ILE A 11 10.17 17.60 10.85
C ILE A 11 8.73 18.07 10.61
N HIS A 12 8.55 19.15 9.84
CA HIS A 12 7.26 19.78 9.56
C HIS A 12 6.69 19.50 8.17
N GLY A 13 7.03 18.35 7.56
CA GLY A 13 6.27 17.90 6.40
C GLY A 13 4.83 17.69 6.83
N GLU A 14 3.97 18.67 6.54
CA GLU A 14 2.54 18.62 6.80
C GLU A 14 1.98 17.41 6.04
N ARG A 15 1.92 16.26 6.72
CA ARG A 15 1.12 15.15 6.25
C ARG A 15 -0.30 15.69 6.21
N PRO A 16 -0.96 15.70 5.03
CA PRO A 16 -2.34 16.15 4.94
C PRO A 16 -3.19 15.16 5.76
N GLU A 17 -3.35 15.44 7.04
CA GLU A 17 -4.33 14.76 7.89
C GLU A 17 -5.70 15.25 7.43
N PRO A 18 -6.64 14.34 7.10
CA PRO A 18 -8.00 14.73 6.76
C PRO A 18 -8.56 15.58 7.92
N LYS A 19 -9.00 16.80 7.59
CA LYS A 19 -9.29 17.87 8.54
C LYS A 19 -10.60 17.67 9.35
N ASP A 20 -11.33 16.59 9.07
CA ASP A 20 -12.59 16.25 9.73
C ASP A 20 -12.52 14.88 10.42
N PRO A 21 -12.97 14.76 11.68
CA PRO A 21 -13.06 13.46 12.35
C PRO A 21 -14.06 12.58 11.59
N GLU A 22 -13.54 11.61 10.83
CA GLU A 22 -14.39 10.64 10.14
C GLU A 22 -15.26 9.91 11.18
N ASN A 23 -16.57 9.83 10.91
CA ASN A 23 -17.49 9.06 11.75
C ASN A 23 -16.96 7.63 11.93
N LEU A 24 -16.82 7.16 13.18
CA LEU A 24 -16.26 5.84 13.52
C LEU A 24 -16.95 4.69 12.76
N TRP A 25 -18.27 4.80 12.58
CA TRP A 25 -19.06 3.84 11.80
C TRP A 25 -18.70 3.84 10.31
N TRP A 26 -18.39 5.02 9.75
CA TRP A 26 -17.96 5.15 8.36
C TRP A 26 -16.57 4.55 8.16
N ARG A 27 -15.68 4.77 9.13
CA ARG A 27 -14.37 4.12 9.17
C ARG A 27 -14.52 2.59 9.22
N LEU A 28 -15.40 2.06 10.06
CA LEU A 28 -15.64 0.61 10.14
C LEU A 28 -16.10 0.02 8.80
N LEU A 29 -16.99 0.70 8.08
CA LEU A 29 -17.42 0.29 6.75
C LEU A 29 -16.23 0.18 5.78
N HIS A 30 -15.35 1.20 5.78
CA HIS A 30 -14.13 1.17 4.96
C HIS A 30 -13.17 0.06 5.38
N MET A 31 -13.03 -0.20 6.69
CA MET A 31 -12.20 -1.30 7.18
C MET A 31 -12.69 -2.68 6.71
N ILE A 32 -14.01 -2.87 6.63
CA ILE A 32 -14.59 -4.11 6.10
C ILE A 32 -14.31 -4.23 4.60
N LEU A 33 -14.52 -3.16 3.83
CA LEU A 33 -14.23 -3.14 2.38
C LEU A 33 -12.75 -3.40 2.10
N ILE A 34 -11.86 -2.73 2.83
CA ILE A 34 -10.41 -2.89 2.70
C ILE A 34 -9.98 -4.31 3.12
N ALA A 35 -10.59 -4.90 4.15
CA ALA A 35 -10.34 -6.29 4.51
C ALA A 35 -10.68 -7.26 3.36
N ILE A 36 -11.80 -7.05 2.68
CA ILE A 36 -12.17 -7.84 1.49
C ILE A 36 -11.14 -7.64 0.38
N MET A 37 -10.71 -6.40 0.14
CA MET A 37 -9.68 -6.11 -0.86
C MET A 37 -8.32 -6.74 -0.50
N ILE A 38 -7.94 -6.80 0.78
CA ILE A 38 -6.72 -7.48 1.23
C ILE A 38 -6.79 -8.98 0.93
N ASN A 39 -7.94 -9.63 1.15
CA ASN A 39 -8.13 -11.03 0.80
C ASN A 39 -8.00 -11.26 -0.72
N LEU A 40 -8.56 -10.35 -1.53
CA LEU A 40 -8.41 -10.39 -2.98
C LEU A 40 -6.94 -10.20 -3.39
N ALA A 41 -6.25 -9.21 -2.81
CA ALA A 41 -4.83 -8.94 -3.06
C ALA A 41 -3.94 -10.14 -2.72
N GLN A 42 -4.19 -10.83 -1.59
CA GLN A 42 -3.47 -12.06 -1.25
C GLN A 42 -3.72 -13.17 -2.28
N THR A 43 -4.95 -13.32 -2.75
CA THR A 43 -5.29 -14.29 -3.80
C THR A 43 -4.55 -13.97 -5.11
N ILE A 44 -4.56 -12.70 -5.52
CA ILE A 44 -3.84 -12.23 -6.71
C ILE A 44 -2.33 -12.47 -6.55
N LEU A 45 -1.77 -12.15 -5.39
CA LEU A 45 -0.35 -12.39 -5.09
C LEU A 45 0.00 -13.88 -5.22
N ALA A 46 -0.85 -14.77 -4.71
CA ALA A 46 -0.65 -16.21 -4.84
C ALA A 46 -0.63 -16.64 -6.31
N VAL A 47 -1.59 -16.17 -7.11
CA VAL A 47 -1.64 -16.45 -8.56
C VAL A 47 -0.39 -15.92 -9.27
N VAL A 48 -0.03 -14.66 -9.02
CA VAL A 48 1.17 -14.03 -9.59
C VAL A 48 2.43 -14.80 -9.21
N THR A 49 2.55 -15.25 -7.96
CA THR A 49 3.68 -16.04 -7.48
C THR A 49 3.78 -17.36 -8.24
N VAL A 50 2.67 -18.07 -8.44
CA VAL A 50 2.63 -19.31 -9.22
C VAL A 50 3.03 -19.05 -10.68
N VAL A 51 2.50 -18.00 -11.31
CA VAL A 51 2.84 -17.62 -12.68
C VAL A 51 4.32 -17.25 -12.80
N GLN A 52 4.86 -16.45 -11.88
CA GLN A 52 6.27 -16.09 -11.84
C GLN A 52 7.17 -17.32 -11.73
N PHE A 53 6.80 -18.26 -10.85
CA PHE A 53 7.53 -19.49 -10.68
C PHE A 53 7.55 -20.34 -11.96
N ILE A 54 6.41 -20.46 -12.66
CA ILE A 54 6.33 -21.16 -13.95
C ILE A 54 7.24 -20.48 -14.99
N ILE A 55 7.21 -19.15 -15.08
CA ILE A 55 8.07 -18.40 -16.01
C ILE A 55 9.55 -18.68 -15.69
N MET A 56 9.94 -18.56 -14.42
CA MET A 56 11.32 -18.84 -14.01
C MET A 56 11.74 -20.28 -14.34
N ALA A 57 10.83 -21.26 -14.18
CA ALA A 57 11.12 -22.66 -14.50
C ALA A 57 11.43 -22.87 -16.00
N VAL A 58 10.74 -22.15 -16.91
CA VAL A 58 10.97 -22.28 -18.36
C VAL A 58 12.04 -21.33 -18.89
N SER A 59 12.33 -20.23 -18.19
CA SER A 59 13.24 -19.15 -18.62
C SER A 59 14.62 -19.22 -17.97
N LYS A 60 15.07 -20.40 -17.52
CA LYS A 60 16.38 -20.60 -16.84
C LYS A 60 16.53 -19.70 -15.61
N SER A 61 15.51 -19.65 -14.78
CA SER A 61 15.44 -18.85 -13.56
C SER A 61 15.47 -17.32 -13.78
N GLN A 62 15.22 -16.84 -14.99
CA GLN A 62 15.03 -15.41 -15.23
C GLN A 62 13.61 -14.99 -14.85
N PRO A 63 13.44 -14.02 -13.94
CA PRO A 63 12.14 -13.50 -13.57
C PRO A 63 11.54 -12.64 -14.69
N ASN A 64 10.22 -12.59 -14.77
CA ASN A 64 9.53 -11.59 -15.59
C ASN A 64 9.51 -10.26 -14.82
N GLU A 65 10.19 -9.24 -15.35
CA GLU A 65 10.30 -7.91 -14.73
C GLU A 65 8.93 -7.28 -14.48
N ARG A 66 8.01 -7.36 -15.45
CA ARG A 66 6.67 -6.76 -15.30
C ARG A 66 5.86 -7.38 -14.17
N LEU A 67 6.02 -8.69 -13.94
CA LEU A 67 5.33 -9.39 -12.86
C LEU A 67 5.96 -9.06 -11.50
N ALA A 68 7.28 -8.85 -11.47
CA ALA A 68 7.99 -8.41 -10.28
C ALA A 68 7.62 -6.96 -9.90
N ASP A 69 7.52 -6.06 -10.88
CA ASP A 69 7.08 -4.68 -10.68
C ASP A 69 5.65 -4.64 -10.14
N PHE A 70 4.73 -5.41 -10.75
CA PHE A 70 3.36 -5.54 -10.24
C PHE A 70 3.31 -6.06 -8.79
N GLY A 71 4.13 -7.06 -8.45
CA GLY A 71 4.23 -7.57 -7.09
C GLY A 71 4.71 -6.52 -6.09
N THR A 72 5.59 -5.61 -6.52
CA THR A 72 6.08 -4.48 -5.73
C THR A 72 4.95 -3.49 -5.44
N ASP A 73 4.20 -3.09 -6.46
CA ASP A 73 3.05 -2.18 -6.33
C ASP A 73 1.97 -2.76 -5.40
N LEU A 74 1.67 -4.05 -5.58
CA LEU A 74 0.70 -4.78 -4.73
C LEU A 74 1.17 -4.82 -3.27
N GLY A 75 2.47 -5.03 -3.03
CA GLY A 75 3.05 -5.00 -1.68
C GLY A 75 2.95 -3.63 -1.01
N ILE A 76 3.24 -2.56 -1.75
CA ILE A 76 3.09 -1.17 -1.28
C ILE A 76 1.62 -0.91 -0.90
N TRP A 77 0.68 -1.35 -1.73
CA TRP A 77 -0.74 -1.24 -1.45
C TRP A 77 -1.15 -1.97 -0.18
N ILE A 78 -0.73 -3.24 -0.01
CA ILE A 78 -1.04 -4.04 1.20
C ILE A 78 -0.51 -3.35 2.46
N ALA A 79 0.71 -2.79 2.41
CA ALA A 79 1.30 -2.06 3.53
C ALA A 79 0.47 -0.81 3.89
N LYS A 80 0.04 -0.02 2.90
CA LYS A 80 -0.85 1.14 3.12
C LYS A 80 -2.19 0.72 3.70
N ALA A 81 -2.80 -0.34 3.16
CA ALA A 81 -4.07 -0.89 3.64
C ALA A 81 -3.99 -1.38 5.10
N ALA A 82 -2.92 -2.09 5.45
CA ALA A 82 -2.69 -2.55 6.83
C ALA A 82 -2.57 -1.38 7.81
N ARG A 83 -1.91 -0.29 7.43
CA ARG A 83 -1.78 0.92 8.27
C ARG A 83 -3.13 1.59 8.52
N PHE A 84 -4.01 1.65 7.52
CA PHE A 84 -5.37 2.16 7.72
C PHE A 84 -6.17 1.24 8.66
N GLN A 85 -6.07 -0.08 8.45
CA GLN A 85 -6.80 -1.09 9.22
C GLN A 85 -6.42 -1.10 10.71
N THR A 86 -5.16 -0.84 11.04
CA THR A 86 -4.66 -0.82 12.42
C THR A 86 -4.70 0.57 13.05
N ALA A 87 -5.33 1.54 12.37
CA ALA A 87 -5.38 2.93 12.80
C ALA A 87 -4.02 3.64 12.95
N ALA A 88 -2.97 3.09 12.36
CA ALA A 88 -1.67 3.74 12.24
C ALA A 88 -1.65 4.86 11.18
N SER A 89 -2.70 4.96 10.35
CA SER A 89 -2.92 6.03 9.37
C SER A 89 -4.43 6.29 9.21
N ASN A 90 -4.80 7.56 9.01
CA ASN A 90 -6.17 7.95 8.62
C ASN A 90 -6.31 8.08 7.09
N VAL A 91 -5.22 7.92 6.34
CA VAL A 91 -5.23 7.94 4.87
C VAL A 91 -5.68 6.57 4.35
N LYS A 92 -6.76 6.55 3.58
CA LYS A 92 -7.30 5.34 2.94
C LYS A 92 -6.38 4.90 1.79
N PRO A 93 -6.17 3.59 1.56
CA PRO A 93 -5.42 3.11 0.40
C PRO A 93 -6.22 3.34 -0.90
N TRP A 94 -5.60 3.10 -2.05
CA TRP A 94 -6.30 3.03 -3.34
C TRP A 94 -7.49 2.06 -3.24
N PRO A 95 -8.67 2.35 -3.84
CA PRO A 95 -8.95 3.37 -4.86
C PRO A 95 -9.29 4.77 -4.37
N TRP A 96 -9.27 5.04 -3.07
CA TRP A 96 -9.66 6.35 -2.54
C TRP A 96 -8.54 7.40 -2.56
N THR A 97 -7.29 6.94 -2.56
CA THR A 97 -6.09 7.78 -2.63
C THR A 97 -5.11 7.13 -3.61
N ASP A 98 -4.23 7.91 -4.20
CA ASP A 98 -3.26 7.40 -5.16
C ASP A 98 -2.27 6.40 -4.55
N LEU A 99 -1.82 5.49 -5.40
CA LEU A 99 -0.64 4.66 -5.17
C LEU A 99 0.58 5.57 -5.37
N ASP A 100 1.08 6.23 -4.31
CA ASP A 100 2.42 6.87 -4.34
C ASP A 100 3.49 5.93 -4.90
#